data_AF-A0A2D6TWZ6-F1
#
_entry.id   AF-A0A2D6TWZ6-F1
#
_cell.length_a   1.000
_cell.length_b   1.000
_cell.length_c   1.000
_cell.angle_alpha   90.00
_cell.angle_beta   90.00
_cell.angle_gamma   90.00
#
_symmetry.space_group_name_H-M   'P 1'
#
loop_
_entity.id
_entity.type
_entity.pdbx_description
1 polymer ?
#
loop_
_entity_poly.entity_id
_entity_poly.type
_entity_poly.pdbx_seq_one_letter_code
_entity_poly.pdbx_strand_id
1 'polypeptide(L)'
;MNEQSYDNIWDEIYENGHIQKAPWDSVVSFVYRYKPKGIDAKEIKILEVGCGTASNLRFFAREGFAVYGIDASTKAIKTASELIKKDGHSGTFLCGDFTQLDFE
;
A
#
# COMPACT_ATOMS: atom_id res chain seq x y z
N MET A 1 -10.61 10.39 26.14
CA MET A 1 -10.68 8.97 25.76
C MET A 1 -10.19 8.93 24.33
N ASN A 2 -9.04 8.31 24.05
CA ASN A 2 -8.59 8.13 22.66
C ASN A 2 -9.60 7.20 22.00
N GLU A 3 -10.44 7.77 21.14
CA GLU A 3 -11.18 6.95 20.17
C GLU A 3 -10.14 6.25 19.30
N GLN A 4 -10.25 4.93 19.19
CA GLN A 4 -9.55 4.19 18.15
C GLN A 4 -10.04 4.76 16.81
N SER A 5 -9.14 5.41 16.08
CA SER A 5 -9.37 6.04 14.77
C SER A 5 -9.60 5.01 13.65
N TYR A 6 -9.36 3.73 13.93
CA TYR A 6 -9.57 2.60 13.03
C TYR A 6 -10.23 1.44 13.77
N ASP A 7 -11.00 0.64 13.04
CA ASP A 7 -11.73 -0.50 13.58
C ASP A 7 -10.85 -1.77 13.56
N ASN A 8 -10.77 -2.49 14.69
CA ASN A 8 -10.02 -3.75 14.79
C ASN A 8 -10.60 -4.87 13.91
N ILE A 9 -11.82 -4.71 13.38
CA ILE A 9 -12.43 -5.66 12.43
C ILE A 9 -11.54 -5.95 11.22
N TRP A 10 -10.68 -5.01 10.82
CA TRP A 10 -9.78 -5.19 9.69
C TRP A 10 -8.75 -6.30 9.92
N ASP A 11 -8.22 -6.41 11.14
CA ASP A 11 -7.30 -7.52 11.47
C ASP A 11 -8.01 -8.88 11.31
N GLU A 12 -9.25 -8.99 11.79
CA GLU A 12 -10.06 -10.20 11.64
C GLU A 12 -10.37 -10.52 10.16
N ILE A 13 -10.71 -9.50 9.37
CA ILE A 13 -10.96 -9.66 7.92
C ILE A 13 -9.71 -10.19 7.20
N TYR A 14 -8.53 -9.66 7.51
CA TYR A 14 -7.27 -10.12 6.92
C TYR A 14 -6.81 -11.48 7.44
N GLU A 15 -7.07 -11.80 8.71
CA GLU A 15 -6.84 -13.14 9.27
C GLU A 15 -7.65 -14.21 8.55
N ASN A 16 -8.91 -13.88 8.21
CA ASN A 16 -9.79 -14.75 7.44
C ASN A 16 -9.43 -14.84 5.95
N GLY A 17 -8.29 -14.29 5.53
CA GLY A 17 -7.71 -14.49 4.21
C GLY A 17 -8.18 -13.51 3.14
N HIS A 18 -8.74 -12.35 3.53
CA HIS A 18 -9.05 -11.30 2.57
C HIS A 18 -7.78 -10.81 1.87
N ILE A 19 -7.69 -11.04 0.55
CA ILE A 19 -6.58 -10.58 -0.28
C ILE A 19 -7.14 -10.11 -1.60
N GLN A 20 -6.92 -8.84 -1.91
CA GLN A 20 -7.16 -8.32 -3.25
C GLN A 20 -5.95 -8.64 -4.15
N LYS A 21 -6.18 -9.38 -5.24
CA LYS A 21 -5.09 -9.89 -6.10
C LYS A 21 -4.71 -8.95 -7.25
N ALA A 22 -5.61 -8.05 -7.64
CA ALA A 22 -5.46 -7.15 -8.77
C ALA A 22 -5.64 -5.69 -8.33
N PRO A 23 -4.99 -4.73 -9.00
CA PRO A 23 -5.17 -3.32 -8.71
C PRO A 23 -6.56 -2.85 -9.18
N TRP A 24 -7.01 -1.72 -8.64
CA TRP A 24 -8.17 -1.00 -9.17
C TRP A 24 -7.79 -0.25 -10.44
N ASP A 25 -8.56 -0.44 -11.50
CA ASP A 25 -8.37 0.17 -12.82
C ASP A 25 -8.39 1.71 -12.77
N SER A 26 -9.24 2.27 -11.92
CA SER A 26 -9.34 3.71 -11.67
C SER A 26 -8.05 4.29 -11.08
N VAL A 27 -7.42 3.58 -10.14
CA VAL A 27 -6.14 3.98 -9.51
C VAL A 27 -5.00 3.91 -10.54
N VAL A 28 -4.94 2.82 -11.30
CA VAL A 28 -3.97 2.67 -12.41
C VAL A 28 -4.12 3.81 -13.41
N SER A 29 -5.35 4.07 -13.86
CA SER A 29 -5.65 5.16 -14.81
C SER A 29 -5.27 6.53 -14.28
N PHE A 30 -5.51 6.79 -13.00
CA PHE A 30 -5.13 8.03 -12.34
C PHE A 30 -3.61 8.23 -12.35
N VAL A 31 -2.84 7.23 -11.89
CA VAL A 31 -1.38 7.33 -11.81
C VAL A 31 -0.76 7.56 -13.18
N TYR A 32 -1.16 6.81 -14.21
CA TYR A 32 -0.60 7.01 -15.56
C TYR A 32 -1.05 8.31 -16.23
N ARG A 33 -2.25 8.81 -15.92
CA ARG A 33 -2.72 10.10 -16.45
C ARG A 33 -1.89 11.27 -15.92
N TYR A 34 -1.48 11.21 -14.65
CA TYR A 34 -0.79 12.30 -13.97
C TYR A 34 0.71 12.07 -13.76
N LYS A 35 1.24 10.93 -14.24
CA LYS A 35 2.67 10.62 -14.19
C LYS A 35 3.49 11.78 -14.78
N PRO A 36 4.45 12.35 -14.03
CA PRO A 36 5.36 13.36 -14.56
C PRO A 36 6.09 12.86 -15.82
N LYS A 37 6.08 13.68 -16.88
CA LYS A 37 6.77 13.35 -18.14
C LYS A 37 8.27 13.54 -17.99
N GLY A 38 9.06 12.64 -18.59
CA GLY A 38 10.52 12.73 -18.60
C GLY A 38 11.19 12.32 -17.28
N ILE A 39 10.43 11.87 -16.29
CA ILE A 39 10.94 11.35 -15.01
C ILE A 39 10.91 9.81 -15.05
N ASP A 40 12.02 9.18 -14.63
CA ASP A 40 12.11 7.73 -14.47
C ASP A 40 11.09 7.26 -13.42
N ALA A 41 10.44 6.11 -13.65
CA ALA A 41 9.44 5.58 -12.74
C ALA A 41 10.00 5.40 -11.32
N LYS A 42 11.27 5.00 -11.19
CA LYS A 42 11.92 4.78 -9.88
C LYS A 42 12.06 6.05 -9.04
N GLU A 43 12.04 7.22 -9.69
CA GLU A 43 12.13 8.53 -9.02
C GLU A 43 10.75 9.02 -8.57
N ILE A 44 9.67 8.40 -9.07
CA ILE A 44 8.30 8.73 -8.72
C ILE A 44 7.90 7.89 -7.50
N LYS A 45 7.58 8.58 -6.42
CA LYS A 45 7.17 7.99 -5.14
C LYS A 45 5.65 7.94 -5.04
N ILE A 46 5.09 6.77 -4.75
CA ILE A 46 3.66 6.56 -4.54
C ILE A 46 3.44 6.13 -3.09
N LEU A 47 2.62 6.88 -2.37
CA LEU A 47 2.12 6.52 -1.04
C LEU A 47 0.64 6.14 -1.15
N GLU A 48 0.28 4.97 -0.62
CA GLU A 48 -1.12 4.57 -0.41
C GLU A 48 -1.42 4.47 1.09
N VAL A 49 -2.45 5.21 1.52
CA VAL A 49 -2.96 5.22 2.89
C VAL A 49 -4.12 4.23 2.99
N GLY A 50 -4.11 3.35 3.99
CA GLY A 50 -5.02 2.21 4.03
C GLY A 50 -4.71 1.22 2.91
N CYS A 51 -3.44 0.86 2.75
CA CYS A 51 -2.99 0.07 1.60
C CYS A 51 -3.41 -1.40 1.64
N GLY A 52 -3.91 -1.89 2.78
CA GLY A 52 -4.23 -3.29 3.01
C GLY A 52 -3.07 -4.21 2.61
N THR A 53 -3.37 -5.24 1.82
CA THR A 53 -2.37 -6.18 1.28
C THR A 53 -1.62 -5.65 0.05
N ALA A 54 -1.66 -4.34 -0.21
CA ALA A 54 -0.90 -3.62 -1.22
C ALA A 54 -1.14 -4.08 -2.68
N SER A 55 -2.38 -4.38 -3.07
CA SER A 55 -2.72 -4.82 -4.44
C SER A 55 -2.33 -3.78 -5.51
N ASN A 56 -2.64 -2.50 -5.26
CA ASN A 56 -2.30 -1.37 -6.12
C ASN A 56 -0.78 -1.14 -6.13
N LEU A 57 -0.16 -1.01 -4.97
CA LEU A 57 1.28 -0.77 -4.86
C LEU A 57 2.11 -1.91 -5.43
N ARG A 58 1.68 -3.16 -5.30
CA ARG A 58 2.36 -4.32 -5.91
C ARG A 58 2.35 -4.22 -7.43
N PHE A 59 1.26 -3.75 -8.02
CA PHE A 59 1.23 -3.45 -9.46
C PHE A 59 2.24 -2.35 -9.81
N PHE A 60 2.25 -1.23 -9.09
CA PHE A 60 3.18 -0.13 -9.40
C PHE A 60 4.66 -0.46 -9.14
N ALA A 61 4.96 -1.32 -8.17
CA ALA A 61 6.32 -1.80 -7.94
C ALA A 61 6.85 -2.59 -9.14
N ARG A 62 5.99 -3.41 -9.78
CA ARG A 62 6.32 -4.14 -11.02
C ARG A 62 6.58 -3.19 -12.20
N GLU A 63 5.90 -2.06 -12.22
CA GLU A 63 6.05 -0.99 -13.21
C GLU A 63 7.26 -0.06 -12.90
N GLY A 64 8.01 -0.36 -11.84
CA GLY A 64 9.27 0.31 -11.51
C GLY A 64 9.13 1.54 -10.60
N PHE A 65 7.95 1.81 -10.05
CA PHE A 65 7.74 2.93 -9.14
C PHE A 65 8.30 2.65 -7.73
N ALA A 66 8.71 3.71 -7.02
CA ALA A 66 9.04 3.62 -5.61
C ALA A 66 7.74 3.64 -4.77
N VAL A 67 7.41 2.53 -4.12
CA VAL A 67 6.11 2.36 -3.45
C VAL A 67 6.22 2.35 -1.93
N TYR A 68 5.26 3.02 -1.30
CA TYR A 68 5.14 3.19 0.13
C TYR A 68 3.68 2.93 0.53
N GLY A 69 3.45 2.15 1.57
CA GLY A 69 2.11 1.87 2.07
C GLY A 69 2.02 1.98 3.58
N ILE A 70 0.90 2.48 4.08
CA ILE A 70 0.56 2.44 5.50
C ILE A 70 -0.83 1.83 5.68
N ASP A 71 -0.96 0.96 6.67
CA ASP A 71 -2.23 0.37 7.07
C ASP A 71 -2.20 0.07 8.58
N ALA A 72 -3.35 0.14 9.23
CA ALA A 72 -3.42 -0.14 10.67
C ALA A 72 -3.27 -1.65 10.97
N SER A 73 -3.55 -2.51 9.99
CA SER A 73 -3.46 -3.96 10.18
C SER A 73 -2.03 -4.48 10.03
N THR A 74 -1.47 -5.00 11.13
CA THR A 74 -0.15 -5.66 11.12
C THR A 74 -0.15 -6.87 10.18
N LYS A 75 -1.27 -7.59 10.11
CA LYS A 75 -1.45 -8.75 9.23
C LYS A 75 -1.38 -8.34 7.76
N ALA A 76 -2.12 -7.29 7.39
CA ALA A 76 -2.15 -6.79 6.02
C ALA A 76 -0.75 -6.36 5.55
N ILE A 77 -0.02 -5.61 6.40
CA ILE A 77 1.35 -5.14 6.12
C ILE A 77 2.35 -6.28 5.96
N LYS A 78 2.24 -7.31 6.81
CA LYS A 78 3.06 -8.52 6.67
C LYS A 78 2.79 -9.21 5.32
N THR A 79 1.52 -9.40 4.97
CA THR A 79 1.14 -10.01 3.70
C THR A 79 1.56 -9.16 2.49
N ALA A 80 1.42 -7.83 2.55
CA ALA A 80 1.90 -6.91 1.52
C ALA A 80 3.41 -7.09 1.25
N SER A 81 4.21 -7.13 2.32
CA SER A 81 5.66 -7.31 2.25
C SER A 81 6.07 -8.68 1.69
N GLU A 82 5.35 -9.73 2.05
CA GLU A 82 5.58 -11.08 1.52
C GLU A 82 5.23 -11.17 0.02
N LEU A 83 4.10 -10.60 -0.39
CA LEU A 83 3.61 -10.62 -1.77
C LEU A 83 4.50 -9.82 -2.73
N ILE A 84 4.98 -8.65 -2.31
CA ILE A 84 5.88 -7.84 -3.14
C ILE A 84 7.24 -8.55 -3.33
N LYS A 85 7.76 -9.15 -2.25
CA LYS A 85 9.03 -9.87 -2.27
C LYS A 85 8.93 -11.13 -3.12
N LYS A 86 7.80 -11.83 -3.05
CA LYS A 86 7.51 -13.00 -3.89
C LYS A 86 7.53 -12.65 -5.38
N ASP A 87 7.16 -11.42 -5.74
CA ASP A 87 7.23 -10.94 -7.13
C ASP A 87 8.64 -10.49 -7.55
N GLY A 88 9.61 -10.50 -6.64
CA GLY A 88 10.96 -10.01 -6.90
C GLY A 88 11.08 -8.49 -6.86
N HIS A 89 10.13 -7.80 -6.23
CA HIS A 89 10.13 -6.34 -6.09
C HIS A 89 10.27 -5.89 -4.64
N SER A 90 10.51 -4.59 -4.45
CA SER A 90 10.66 -3.95 -3.15
C SER A 90 9.56 -2.90 -2.92
N GLY A 91 9.30 -2.63 -1.65
CA GLY A 91 8.40 -1.57 -1.19
C GLY A 91 8.62 -1.32 0.30
N THR A 92 8.19 -0.15 0.77
CA THR A 92 8.23 0.19 2.19
C THR A 92 6.81 0.17 2.75
N PHE A 93 6.57 -0.68 3.75
CA PHE A 93 5.25 -0.83 4.35
C PHE A 93 5.32 -0.59 5.86
N LEU A 94 4.47 0.29 6.35
CA LEU A 94 4.40 0.69 7.75
C LEU A 94 3.06 0.24 8.33
N CYS A 95 3.12 -0.39 9.51
CA CYS A 95 1.92 -0.62 10.30
C CYS A 95 1.71 0.60 11.20
N GLY A 96 0.57 1.25 11.09
CA GLY A 96 0.29 2.42 11.91
C GLY A 96 -1.04 3.08 11.64
N ASP A 97 -1.45 3.91 12.59
CA ASP A 97 -2.57 4.83 12.44
C ASP A 97 -2.14 6.02 11.58
N PHE A 98 -2.65 6.09 10.36
CA PHE A 98 -2.33 7.18 9.43
C PHE A 98 -2.97 8.52 9.82
N THR A 99 -3.82 8.57 10.85
CA THR A 99 -4.29 9.82 11.46
C THR A 99 -3.29 10.39 12.47
N GLN A 100 -2.31 9.58 12.88
CA GLN A 100 -1.21 9.93 13.79
C GLN A 100 0.12 9.65 13.07
N LEU A 101 0.33 10.32 11.95
CA LEU A 101 1.61 10.25 11.25
C LEU A 101 2.63 11.15 11.96
N ASP A 102 3.65 10.53 12.55
CA ASP A 102 4.78 11.22 13.18
C ASP A 102 5.74 11.80 12.12
N PHE A 103 5.20 12.67 11.26
CA PHE A 103 5.99 13.49 10.34
C PHE A 103 5.83 14.95 10.76
N GLU A 104 6.92 15.53 11.30
CA GLU A 104 7.08 16.98 11.47
C GLU A 104 7.14 17.71 10.11
#